data_AF-A0A066UBR2-F1
#
_entry.id   AF-A0A066UBR2-F1
#
_cell.length_a   1.000
_cell.length_b   1.000
_cell.length_c   1.000
_cell.angle_alpha   90.00
_cell.angle_beta   90.00
_cell.angle_gamma   90.00
#
_symmetry.space_group_name_H-M   'P 1'
#
loop_
_entity.id
_entity.type
_entity.pdbx_description
1 polymer ?
#
loop_
_entity_poly.entity_id
_entity_poly.type
_entity_poly.pdbx_seq_one_letter_code
_entity_poly.pdbx_strand_id
1 'polypeptide(L)'
;MSQMDLGGAILAKEIGKGRVVTVSMDKMVFLRPVLVGDMVCCYGQCTRIGNSSLEVKVEVWRKQIKDGSGNHECVTEAVFTYVAIDANGKSRPIPKENNPKLDYALGLINGTITPKEPNNGNILFL
;
A
#
# COMPACT_ATOMS: atom_id res chain seq x y z
N MET A 1 0.34 -8.70 -9.06
CA MET A 1 0.94 -7.43 -9.53
C MET A 1 -0.07 -6.32 -9.69
N SER A 2 -1.00 -6.40 -10.64
CA SER A 2 -2.01 -5.35 -10.88
C SER A 2 -2.75 -4.90 -9.61
N GLN A 3 -3.16 -5.86 -8.77
CA GLN A 3 -3.87 -5.56 -7.52
C GLN A 3 -3.01 -4.81 -6.50
N MET A 4 -1.70 -5.08 -6.46
CA MET A 4 -0.78 -4.40 -5.55
C MET A 4 -0.55 -2.95 -5.96
N ASP A 5 -0.35 -2.73 -7.27
CA ASP A 5 -0.19 -1.38 -7.82
C ASP A 5 -1.49 -0.57 -7.64
N LEU A 6 -2.65 -1.16 -7.93
CA LEU A 6 -3.94 -0.51 -7.70
C LEU A 6 -4.15 -0.14 -6.22
N GLY A 7 -3.91 -1.09 -5.31
CA GLY A 7 -4.03 -0.86 -3.86
C GLY A 7 -3.07 0.21 -3.35
N GLY A 8 -1.80 0.16 -3.78
CA GLY A 8 -0.80 1.17 -3.43
C GLY A 8 -1.14 2.56 -3.99
N ALA A 9 -1.62 2.62 -5.24
CA ALA A 9 -2.04 3.86 -5.88
C ALA A 9 -3.24 4.51 -5.19
N ILE A 10 -4.20 3.72 -4.65
CA ILE A 10 -5.31 4.24 -3.86
C ILE A 10 -4.78 4.97 -2.62
N LEU A 11 -3.90 4.33 -1.84
CA LEU A 11 -3.28 4.97 -0.67
C LEU A 11 -2.46 6.20 -1.04
N ALA A 12 -1.66 6.11 -2.11
CA ALA A 12 -0.86 7.23 -2.59
C ALA A 12 -1.74 8.41 -3.05
N LYS A 13 -2.88 8.14 -3.68
CA LYS A 13 -3.87 9.16 -4.07
C LYS A 13 -4.53 9.83 -2.88
N GLU A 14 -4.84 9.07 -1.81
CA GLU A 14 -5.39 9.62 -0.57
C GLU A 14 -4.39 10.58 0.10
N ILE A 15 -3.13 10.17 0.24
CA ILE A 15 -2.07 11.00 0.82
C ILE A 15 -1.76 12.19 -0.09
N GLY A 16 -1.65 11.96 -1.41
CA GLY A 16 -1.34 12.98 -2.40
C GLY A 16 -2.50 13.93 -2.71
N LYS A 17 -3.72 13.68 -2.21
CA LYS A 17 -4.96 14.42 -2.50
C LYS A 17 -5.18 14.74 -3.97
N GLY A 18 -4.98 13.76 -4.85
CA GLY A 18 -5.18 13.95 -6.28
C GLY A 18 -4.46 12.90 -7.12
N ARG A 19 -4.30 13.19 -8.42
CA ARG A 19 -3.67 12.24 -9.35
C ARG A 19 -2.25 11.88 -8.91
N VAL A 20 -1.94 10.60 -9.03
CA VAL A 20 -0.62 10.01 -8.82
C VAL A 20 -0.31 9.08 -9.99
N VAL A 21 0.97 8.85 -10.25
CA VAL A 21 1.46 7.87 -11.21
C VAL A 21 2.52 6.99 -10.57
N THR A 22 2.53 5.72 -10.92
CA THR A 22 3.60 4.78 -10.53
C THR A 22 4.82 5.07 -11.40
N VAL A 23 5.97 5.35 -10.77
CA VAL A 23 7.22 5.68 -11.49
C VAL A 23 8.27 4.58 -11.39
N SER A 24 8.23 3.81 -10.31
CA SER A 24 9.11 2.66 -10.09
C SER A 24 8.51 1.71 -9.08
N MET A 25 9.02 0.49 -9.08
CA MET A 25 8.78 -0.51 -8.06
C MET A 25 10.10 -1.22 -7.78
N ASP A 26 10.40 -1.43 -6.52
CA ASP A 26 11.58 -2.18 -6.08
C ASP A 26 11.41 -3.68 -6.34
N LYS A 27 12.41 -4.45 -5.91
CA LYS A 27 12.40 -5.91 -6.02
C LYS A 27 11.15 -6.49 -5.33
N MET A 28 10.41 -7.30 -6.08
CA MET A 28 9.35 -8.14 -5.55
C MET A 28 9.89 -9.53 -5.22
N VAL A 29 9.45 -10.10 -4.11
CA VAL A 29 9.81 -11.46 -3.70
C VAL A 29 8.56 -12.28 -3.42
N PHE A 30 8.37 -13.36 -4.19
CA PHE A 30 7.33 -14.36 -3.94
C PHE A 30 7.83 -15.34 -2.89
N LEU A 31 7.40 -15.15 -1.64
CA LEU A 31 7.80 -15.95 -0.49
C LEU A 31 7.11 -17.32 -0.50
N ARG A 32 5.88 -17.39 -0.99
CA ARG A 32 5.02 -18.59 -0.99
C ARG A 32 4.10 -18.58 -2.21
N PRO A 33 3.69 -19.74 -2.73
CA PRO A 33 2.72 -19.82 -3.83
C PRO A 33 1.33 -19.36 -3.36
N VAL A 34 0.56 -18.78 -4.28
CA VAL A 34 -0.88 -18.52 -4.11
C VAL A 34 -1.63 -19.52 -4.97
N LEU A 35 -2.54 -20.28 -4.38
CA LEU A 35 -3.29 -21.34 -5.05
C LEU A 35 -4.68 -20.87 -5.48
N VAL A 36 -5.26 -21.56 -6.46
CA VAL A 36 -6.64 -21.30 -6.88
C VAL A 36 -7.58 -21.59 -5.71
N GLY A 37 -8.41 -20.61 -5.38
CA GLY A 37 -9.32 -20.68 -4.22
C GLY A 37 -8.74 -20.07 -2.94
N ASP A 38 -7.49 -19.59 -2.95
CA ASP A 38 -6.97 -18.74 -1.88
C ASP A 38 -7.66 -17.38 -1.93
N MET A 39 -7.99 -16.85 -0.76
CA MET A 39 -8.36 -15.44 -0.59
C MET A 39 -7.08 -14.63 -0.40
N VAL A 40 -6.93 -13.52 -1.10
CA VAL A 40 -5.76 -12.63 -0.98
C VAL A 40 -6.14 -11.24 -0.50
N CYS A 41 -5.22 -10.60 0.22
CA CYS A 41 -5.39 -9.31 0.86
C CYS A 41 -4.16 -8.47 0.58
N CYS A 42 -4.32 -7.25 0.05
CA CYS A 42 -3.22 -6.32 -0.16
C CYS A 42 -3.23 -5.24 0.93
N TYR A 43 -2.12 -5.09 1.65
CA TYR A 43 -1.95 -4.08 2.68
C TYR A 43 -0.90 -3.08 2.24
N GLY A 44 -1.33 -1.83 2.02
CA GLY A 44 -0.44 -0.72 1.69
C GLY A 44 -0.08 0.06 2.94
N GLN A 45 1.21 0.36 3.11
CA GLN A 45 1.72 1.27 4.11
C GLN A 45 2.70 2.26 3.46
N CYS A 46 2.50 3.55 3.67
CA CYS A 46 3.47 4.54 3.24
C CYS A 46 4.72 4.49 4.14
N THR A 47 5.88 4.27 3.53
CA THR A 47 7.17 4.14 4.24
C THR A 47 8.04 5.37 4.11
N ARG A 48 7.83 6.17 3.06
CA ARG A 48 8.60 7.39 2.83
C ARG A 48 7.79 8.42 2.07
N ILE A 49 7.97 9.69 2.43
CA ILE A 49 7.30 10.84 1.83
C ILE A 49 8.36 11.88 1.43
N GLY A 50 8.41 12.19 0.14
CA GLY A 50 9.23 13.26 -0.42
C GLY A 50 8.44 14.54 -0.62
N ASN A 51 8.92 15.43 -1.51
CA ASN A 51 8.18 16.64 -1.86
C ASN A 51 6.95 16.33 -2.73
N SER A 52 7.15 15.55 -3.80
CA SER A 52 6.10 15.10 -4.72
C SER A 52 5.98 13.58 -4.81
N SER A 53 6.87 12.84 -4.12
CA SER A 53 7.00 11.39 -4.23
C SER A 53 6.54 10.68 -2.95
N LEU A 54 6.05 9.46 -3.11
CA LEU A 54 5.58 8.57 -2.04
C LEU A 54 6.16 7.18 -2.28
N GLU A 55 6.73 6.56 -1.25
CA GLU A 55 6.99 5.12 -1.26
C GLU A 55 5.93 4.41 -0.43
N VAL A 56 5.33 3.38 -1.03
CA VAL A 56 4.31 2.54 -0.40
C VAL A 56 4.77 1.11 -0.43
N LYS A 57 5.03 0.54 0.74
CA LYS A 57 5.20 -0.91 0.90
C LYS A 57 3.83 -1.56 0.77
N VAL A 58 3.71 -2.52 -0.13
CA VAL A 58 2.50 -3.34 -0.30
C VAL A 58 2.84 -4.78 0.04
N GLU A 59 2.15 -5.31 1.04
CA GLU A 59 2.22 -6.72 1.44
C GLU A 59 0.98 -7.46 0.97
N VAL A 60 1.16 -8.65 0.42
CA VAL A 60 0.06 -9.54 0.06
C VAL A 60 0.04 -10.69 1.03
N TRP A 61 -1.11 -10.89 1.65
CA TRP A 61 -1.36 -12.01 2.54
C TRP A 61 -2.41 -12.92 1.92
N ARG A 62 -2.26 -14.22 2.09
CA ARG A 62 -3.27 -15.20 1.69
C ARG A 62 -3.96 -15.82 2.90
N LYS A 63 -5.20 -16.26 2.69
CA LYS A 63 -5.99 -17.11 3.59
C LYS A 63 -6.56 -18.27 2.80
N GLN A 64 -6.34 -19.48 3.28
CA GLN A 64 -6.95 -20.68 2.71
C GLN A 64 -8.40 -20.78 3.22
N ILE A 65 -9.36 -20.84 2.29
CA ILE A 65 -10.79 -20.86 2.64
C ILE A 65 -11.23 -22.25 3.16
N LYS A 66 -10.59 -23.32 2.68
CA LYS A 66 -11.05 -24.71 2.90
C LYS A 66 -10.71 -25.28 4.28
N ASP A 67 -9.64 -24.81 4.90
CA ASP A 67 -9.02 -25.55 6.00
C ASP A 67 -9.52 -25.11 7.39
N GLY A 68 -10.34 -24.07 7.48
CA GLY A 68 -10.87 -23.54 8.75
C GLY A 68 -9.81 -23.04 9.74
N SER A 69 -8.52 -23.22 9.44
CA SER A 69 -7.36 -22.96 10.30
C SER A 69 -7.11 -21.47 10.54
N GLY A 70 -7.73 -20.58 9.77
CA GLY A 70 -7.65 -19.13 9.96
C GLY A 70 -6.25 -18.53 9.74
N ASN A 71 -5.28 -19.33 9.28
CA ASN A 71 -3.90 -18.91 9.12
C ASN A 71 -3.77 -17.93 7.95
N HIS A 72 -3.31 -16.72 8.24
CA HIS A 72 -2.90 -15.73 7.26
C HIS A 72 -1.38 -15.83 7.04
N GLU A 73 -0.95 -15.91 5.78
CA GLU A 73 0.47 -15.95 5.45
C GLU A 73 0.83 -14.83 4.47
N CYS A 74 1.89 -14.08 4.75
CA CYS A 74 2.47 -13.16 3.78
C CYS A 74 3.08 -13.97 2.62
N VAL A 75 2.61 -13.73 1.40
CA VAL A 75 3.02 -14.46 0.20
C VAL A 75 3.95 -13.65 -0.69
N THR A 76 3.85 -12.32 -0.65
CA THR A 76 4.76 -11.42 -1.37
C THR A 76 4.72 -10.02 -0.78
N GLU A 77 5.80 -9.28 -0.96
CA GLU A 77 5.87 -7.85 -0.67
C GLU A 77 6.64 -7.13 -1.78
N ALA A 78 6.38 -5.83 -1.93
CA ALA A 78 7.12 -4.92 -2.80
C ALA A 78 6.95 -3.47 -2.32
N VAL A 79 7.91 -2.60 -2.66
CA VAL A 79 7.81 -1.16 -2.44
C VAL A 79 7.55 -0.49 -3.79
N PHE A 80 6.49 0.31 -3.85
CA PHE A 80 6.11 1.08 -5.03
C PHE A 80 6.41 2.55 -4.80
N THR A 81 7.02 3.21 -5.78
CA THR A 81 7.21 4.65 -5.78
C THR A 81 6.17 5.30 -6.67
N TYR A 82 5.42 6.24 -6.09
CA TYR A 82 4.44 7.06 -6.77
C TYR A 82 4.87 8.52 -6.79
N VAL A 83 4.41 9.26 -7.80
CA VAL A 83 4.58 10.71 -7.90
C VAL A 83 3.23 11.38 -8.06
N ALA A 84 2.96 12.38 -7.23
CA ALA A 84 1.79 13.25 -7.36
C ALA A 84 1.95 14.16 -8.58
N ILE A 85 0.91 14.21 -9.43
CA ILE A 85 0.91 15.00 -10.67
C ILE A 85 -0.31 15.92 -10.77
N ASP A 86 -0.17 17.00 -11.53
CA ASP A 86 -1.25 17.91 -11.89
C ASP A 86 -2.06 17.42 -13.11
N ALA A 87 -2.94 18.28 -13.64
CA ALA A 87 -3.76 17.97 -14.82
C ALA A 87 -2.93 17.78 -16.11
N ASN A 88 -1.77 18.44 -16.19
CA ASN A 88 -0.86 18.41 -17.34
C ASN A 88 0.17 17.27 -17.23
N GLY A 89 0.12 16.47 -16.15
CA GLY A 89 1.08 15.39 -15.90
C GLY A 89 2.41 15.85 -15.30
N LYS A 90 2.52 17.11 -14.87
CA LYS A 90 3.73 17.62 -14.20
C LYS A 90 3.69 17.27 -12.72
N SER A 91 4.86 16.97 -12.13
CA SER A 91 4.97 16.71 -10.69
C SER A 91 4.51 17.92 -9.88
N ARG A 92 3.78 17.64 -8.80
CA ARG A 92 3.29 18.66 -7.86
C ARG A 92 3.62 18.28 -6.42
N PRO A 93 3.81 19.25 -5.52
CA PRO A 93 3.99 18.96 -4.10
C PRO A 93 2.78 18.23 -3.50
N ILE A 94 3.04 17.39 -2.51
CA ILE A 94 2.02 16.78 -1.67
C ILE A 94 1.47 17.87 -0.73
N PRO A 95 0.14 18.09 -0.67
CA PRO A 95 -0.45 19.08 0.22
C PRO A 95 -0.19 18.72 1.68
N LYS A 96 0.43 19.63 2.43
CA LYS A 96 0.71 19.44 3.87
C LYS A 96 -0.43 19.89 4.77
N GLU A 97 -1.20 20.87 4.32
CA GLU A 97 -2.31 21.43 5.09
C GLU A 97 -3.58 20.59 4.97
N ASN A 98 -4.30 20.45 6.09
CA ASN A 98 -5.56 19.71 6.18
C ASN A 98 -5.46 18.26 5.66
N ASN A 99 -4.33 17.58 5.85
CA ASN A 99 -4.08 16.26 5.27
C ASN A 99 -3.94 15.16 6.35
N PRO A 100 -5.06 14.67 6.92
CA PRO A 100 -5.00 13.70 8.02
C PRO A 100 -4.37 12.36 7.61
N LYS A 101 -4.44 11.99 6.32
CA LYS A 101 -3.81 10.78 5.79
C LYS A 101 -2.29 10.92 5.74
N LEU A 102 -1.79 12.10 5.37
CA LEU A 102 -0.37 12.42 5.47
C LEU A 102 0.10 12.42 6.93
N ASP A 103 -0.64 13.04 7.84
CA ASP A 103 -0.29 13.09 9.26
C ASP A 103 -0.21 11.68 9.87
N TYR A 104 -1.19 10.83 9.53
CA TYR A 104 -1.18 9.41 9.92
C TYR A 104 0.02 8.66 9.35
N ALA A 105 0.32 8.85 8.05
CA ALA A 105 1.47 8.22 7.41
C ALA A 105 2.80 8.67 8.04
N LEU A 106 2.97 9.96 8.32
CA LEU A 106 4.14 10.48 9.03
C LEU A 106 4.25 9.90 10.45
N GLY A 107 3.13 9.71 11.15
CA GLY A 107 3.12 9.07 12.46
C GLY A 107 3.59 7.61 12.41
N LEU A 108 3.17 6.86 11.39
CA LEU A 108 3.66 5.49 11.16
C LEU A 108 5.16 5.48 10.84
N ILE A 109 5.64 6.40 9.99
CA ILE A 109 7.05 6.47 9.57
C ILE A 109 7.96 6.83 10.75
N ASN A 110 7.53 7.76 11.60
CA ASN A 110 8.28 8.19 12.78
C ASN A 110 8.14 7.23 13.98
N GLY A 111 7.36 6.16 13.85
CA GLY A 111 7.11 5.18 14.92
C GLY A 111 6.24 5.70 16.07
N THR A 112 5.55 6.84 15.90
CA THR A 112 4.60 7.35 16.91
C THR A 112 3.26 6.64 16.86
N ILE A 113 2.97 5.96 15.74
CA ILE A 113 1.79 5.13 15.53
C ILE A 113 2.27 3.74 15.12
N THR A 114 1.69 2.70 15.71
CA THR A 114 1.93 1.33 15.26
C THR A 114 1.02 0.98 14.09
N PRO A 115 1.53 0.29 13.04
CA PRO A 115 0.68 -0.23 11.98
C PRO A 115 -0.39 -1.12 12.57
N LYS A 116 -1.66 -0.90 12.18
CA LYS A 116 -2.73 -1.80 12.56
C LYS A 116 -2.41 -3.18 11.97
N GLU A 117 -2.37 -4.21 12.81
CA GLU A 117 -2.12 -5.55 12.30
C GLU A 117 -3.14 -5.91 11.22
N PRO A 118 -2.69 -6.58 10.14
CA PRO A 118 -3.56 -7.05 9.07
C PRO A 118 -4.64 -8.06 9.56
N ASN A 119 -4.60 -8.51 10.81
CA ASN A 119 -5.44 -9.57 11.36
C ASN A 119 -6.81 -9.15 11.94
N ASN A 120 -7.20 -7.88 11.94
CA ASN A 120 -8.46 -7.42 12.55
C ASN A 120 -9.62 -7.16 11.56
N GLY A 121 -10.01 -8.19 10.81
CA GLY A 121 -11.39 -8.38 10.31
C GLY A 121 -11.89 -7.48 9.17
N ASN A 122 -11.15 -6.45 8.75
CA ASN A 122 -11.54 -5.55 7.65
C ASN A 122 -10.53 -5.64 6.51
N ILE A 123 -10.62 -6.72 5.74
CA ILE A 123 -9.81 -6.97 4.56
C ILE A 123 -10.47 -6.23 3.39
N LEU A 124 -9.73 -5.35 2.71
CA LEU A 124 -10.15 -4.81 1.43
C LEU A 124 -10.08 -5.94 0.39
N PHE A 125 -11.23 -6.39 -0.08
CA PHE A 125 -11.35 -7.38 -1.15
C PHE A 125 -11.02 -6.71 -2.49
N LEU A 126 -10.10 -7.30 -3.25
CA LEU A 126 -9.91 -7.04 -4.67
C LEU A 126 -10.14 -8.33 -5.46
#